data_AF-A0A2E4PEF7-F1
#
_entry.id   AF-A0A2E4PEF7-F1
#
_cell.length_a   1.000
_cell.length_b   1.000
_cell.length_c   1.000
_cell.angle_alpha   90.00
_cell.angle_beta   90.00
_cell.angle_gamma   90.00
#
_symmetry.space_group_name_H-M   'P 1'
#
loop_
_entity.id
_entity.type
_entity.pdbx_description
1 polymer ?
#
loop_
_entity_poly.entity_id
_entity_poly.type
_entity_poly.pdbx_seq_one_letter_code
_entity_poly.pdbx_strand_id
1 'polypeptide(L)'
;MSSRTRKRKIFVLIFAGFYLLKIITAWASYLQNSYNLNNPLIPASLLDGIRDYTIFITGISVIAIVLALLYIITKRFFWLIAVLLVVTFIVLALKGNDIQYYYTRI
;
A
#
# COMPACT_ATOMS: atom_id res chain seq x y z
N MET A 1 -23.11 7.64 20.98
CA MET A 1 -22.33 6.65 20.19
C MET A 1 -21.54 5.77 21.16
N SER A 2 -21.67 4.43 21.12
CA SER A 2 -21.05 3.57 22.13
C SER A 2 -19.51 3.60 22.05
N SER A 3 -18.84 3.41 23.19
CA SER A 3 -17.37 3.43 23.27
C SER A 3 -16.73 2.39 22.34
N ARG A 4 -17.38 1.23 22.15
CA ARG A 4 -16.96 0.16 21.24
C ARG A 4 -16.93 0.62 19.78
N THR A 5 -17.95 1.33 19.31
CA THR A 5 -18.01 1.84 17.93
C THR A 5 -16.97 2.94 17.69
N ARG A 6 -16.67 3.76 18.70
CA ARG A 6 -15.60 4.77 18.62
C ARG A 6 -14.23 4.11 18.45
N LYS A 7 -13.90 3.10 19.27
CA LYS A 7 -12.64 2.34 19.17
C LYS A 7 -12.44 1.70 17.80
N ARG A 8 -13.49 1.06 17.26
CA ARG A 8 -13.45 0.42 15.93
C ARG A 8 -13.24 1.41 14.79
N LYS A 9 -13.85 2.59 14.84
CA LYS A 9 -13.61 3.64 13.83
C LYS A 9 -12.19 4.17 13.88
N ILE A 10 -11.64 4.39 15.07
CA ILE A 10 -10.25 4.82 15.26
C ILE A 10 -9.29 3.78 14.65
N PHE A 11 -9.50 2.50 14.93
CA PHE A 11 -8.71 1.41 14.33
C PHE A 11 -8.70 1.49 12.79
N VAL A 12 -9.86 1.60 12.17
CA VAL A 12 -9.98 1.64 10.70
C VAL A 12 -9.35 2.92 10.12
N LEU A 13 -9.49 4.06 10.80
CA LEU A 13 -8.84 5.32 10.40
C LEU A 13 -7.31 5.23 10.47
N ILE A 14 -6.76 4.61 11.51
CA ILE A 14 -5.32 4.38 11.64
C ILE A 14 -4.82 3.52 10.48
N PHE A 15 -5.52 2.43 10.15
CA PHE A 15 -5.17 1.60 9.00
C PHE A 15 -5.22 2.36 7.69
N ALA A 16 -6.28 3.15 7.45
CA ALA A 16 -6.36 4.00 6.26
C ALA A 16 -5.17 4.98 6.18
N GLY A 17 -4.78 5.58 7.31
CA GLY A 17 -3.59 6.44 7.41
C GLY A 17 -2.30 5.72 7.03
N PHE A 18 -2.10 4.48 7.50
CA PHE A 18 -0.95 3.67 7.11
C PHE A 18 -0.91 3.37 5.60
N TYR A 19 -2.05 3.03 5.00
CA TYR A 19 -2.13 2.81 3.55
C TYR A 19 -1.85 4.08 2.75
N LEU A 20 -2.31 5.22 3.24
CA LEU A 20 -2.04 6.52 2.60
C LEU A 20 -0.55 6.88 2.67
N LEU A 21 0.09 6.64 3.82
CA LEU A 21 1.55 6.73 3.98
C LEU A 21 2.31 5.79 3.03
N LYS A 22 1.83 4.56 2.82
CA LYS A 22 2.43 3.63 1.85
C LYS A 22 2.37 4.14 0.42
N ILE A 23 1.27 4.75 0.01
CA ILE A 23 1.17 5.36 -1.33
C ILE A 23 2.19 6.49 -1.47
N ILE A 24 2.23 7.42 -0.51
CA ILE A 24 3.14 8.57 -0.56
C ILE A 24 4.59 8.10 -0.62
N THR A 25 4.98 7.14 0.23
CA THR A 25 6.36 6.63 0.26
C THR A 25 6.74 5.87 -1.01
N ALA A 26 5.83 5.07 -1.58
CA ALA A 26 6.07 4.38 -2.84
C ALA A 26 6.29 5.36 -4.00
N TRP A 27 5.43 6.38 -4.12
CA TRP A 27 5.58 7.40 -5.17
C TRP A 27 6.78 8.32 -4.96
N ALA A 28 7.08 8.71 -3.72
CA ALA A 28 8.28 9.48 -3.40
C ALA A 28 9.55 8.70 -3.80
N SER A 29 9.60 7.39 -3.49
CA SER A 29 10.69 6.51 -3.88
C SER A 29 10.80 6.35 -5.40
N TYR A 30 9.68 6.15 -6.10
CA TYR A 30 9.65 6.08 -7.56
C TYR A 30 10.16 7.38 -8.19
N LEU A 31 9.67 8.54 -7.74
CA LEU A 31 10.11 9.83 -8.26
C LEU A 31 11.61 10.02 -8.04
N GLN A 32 12.10 9.84 -6.81
CA GLN A 32 13.53 9.97 -6.49
C GLN A 32 14.39 9.01 -7.34
N ASN A 33 13.96 7.76 -7.49
CA ASN A 33 14.66 6.79 -8.33
C ASN A 33 14.61 7.21 -9.80
N SER A 34 13.47 7.65 -10.34
CA SER A 34 13.36 8.08 -11.73
C SER A 34 14.20 9.32 -12.06
N TYR A 35 14.33 10.27 -11.12
CA TYR A 35 15.21 11.42 -11.30
C TYR A 35 16.70 11.03 -11.27
N ASN A 36 17.09 10.09 -10.40
CA ASN A 36 18.47 9.60 -10.29
C ASN A 36 18.84 8.59 -11.39
N LEU A 37 17.87 7.83 -11.92
CA LEU A 37 18.06 6.78 -12.93
C LEU A 37 17.90 7.30 -14.36
N ASN A 38 17.79 8.62 -14.56
CA ASN A 38 17.72 9.27 -15.87
C ASN A 38 19.10 9.28 -16.55
N ASN A 39 19.78 8.13 -16.53
CA ASN A 39 21.09 7.89 -17.10
C ASN A 39 20.91 6.83 -18.20
N PRO A 40 21.35 7.10 -19.45
CA PRO A 40 21.21 6.16 -20.57
C PRO A 40 21.92 4.81 -20.38
N LEU A 41 22.77 4.68 -19.36
CA LEU A 41 23.45 3.43 -19.00
C LEU A 41 22.57 2.46 -18.18
N ILE A 42 21.39 2.89 -17.71
CA ILE A 42 20.53 2.07 -16.85
C ILE A 42 19.44 1.41 -17.70
N PRO A 43 19.26 0.08 -17.61
CA PRO A 43 18.21 -0.63 -18.34
C PRO A 43 16.82 -0.07 -18.04
N ALA A 44 16.07 0.32 -19.09
CA ALA A 44 14.68 0.77 -18.96
C ALA A 44 13.78 -0.26 -18.26
N SER A 45 14.10 -1.56 -18.37
CA SER A 45 13.40 -2.65 -17.69
C SER A 45 13.44 -2.56 -16.17
N LEU A 46 14.50 -1.97 -15.57
CA LEU A 46 14.55 -1.73 -14.13
C LEU A 46 13.58 -0.62 -13.73
N LEU A 47 13.47 0.44 -14.53
CA LEU A 47 12.56 1.56 -14.28
C LEU A 47 11.09 1.11 -14.41
N ASP A 48 10.78 0.30 -15.42
CA ASP A 48 9.47 -0.31 -15.60
C ASP A 48 9.11 -1.23 -14.43
N GLY A 49 10.06 -2.03 -13.92
CA GLY A 49 9.86 -2.87 -12.74
C GLY A 49 9.52 -2.07 -11.47
N ILE A 50 10.20 -0.95 -11.21
CA ILE A 50 9.89 -0.04 -10.08
C ILE A 50 8.51 0.60 -10.28
N ARG A 51 8.18 0.99 -11.52
CA ARG A 51 6.89 1.61 -11.85
C ARG A 51 5.75 0.63 -11.59
N ASP A 52 5.84 -0.59 -12.11
CA ASP A 52 4.80 -1.61 -11.99
C ASP A 52 4.58 -2.01 -10.53
N TYR A 53 5.66 -2.08 -9.73
CA TYR A 53 5.56 -2.25 -8.29
C TYR A 53 4.84 -1.09 -7.60
N THR A 54 5.20 0.14 -7.92
CA THR A 54 4.57 1.34 -7.35
C THR A 54 3.07 1.38 -7.66
N ILE A 55 2.69 1.05 -8.89
CA ILE A 55 1.28 0.94 -9.32
C ILE A 55 0.56 -0.16 -8.53
N PHE A 56 1.17 -1.34 -8.39
CA PHE A 56 0.60 -2.46 -7.65
C PHE A 56 0.34 -2.12 -6.16
N ILE A 57 1.34 -1.53 -5.49
CA ILE A 57 1.20 -1.07 -4.10
C ILE A 57 0.06 -0.06 -3.99
N THR A 58 0.03 0.90 -4.92
CA THR A 58 -0.99 1.95 -4.93
C THR A 58 -2.39 1.34 -5.09
N GLY A 59 -2.58 0.42 -6.03
CA GLY A 59 -3.86 -0.24 -6.27
C GLY A 59 -4.40 -0.96 -5.03
N ILE A 60 -3.58 -1.79 -4.39
CA ILE A 60 -4.00 -2.50 -3.16
C ILE A 60 -4.28 -1.52 -2.02
N SER A 61 -3.44 -0.49 -1.87
CA SER A 61 -3.61 0.51 -0.81
C SER A 61 -4.90 1.32 -0.99
N VAL A 62 -5.26 1.65 -2.23
CA VAL A 62 -6.55 2.31 -2.55
C VAL A 62 -7.72 1.41 -2.18
N ILE A 63 -7.69 0.12 -2.54
CA ILE A 63 -8.74 -0.85 -2.16
C ILE A 63 -8.91 -0.89 -0.63
N ALA A 64 -7.80 -0.94 0.11
CA ALA A 64 -7.84 -0.94 1.57
C ALA A 64 -8.45 0.35 2.15
N ILE A 65 -8.14 1.52 1.57
CA ILE A 65 -8.75 2.80 1.96
C ILE A 65 -10.26 2.80 1.65
N VAL A 66 -10.68 2.29 0.50
CA VAL A 66 -12.11 2.18 0.16
C VAL A 66 -12.85 1.27 1.13
N LEU A 67 -12.27 0.12 1.51
CA LEU A 67 -12.83 -0.77 2.54
C LEU A 67 -12.94 -0.07 3.90
N ALA A 68 -11.95 0.73 4.26
CA ALA A 68 -11.97 1.53 5.47
C ALA A 68 -13.10 2.58 5.46
N LEU A 69 -13.30 3.28 4.35
CA LEU A 69 -14.40 4.22 4.15
C LEU A 69 -15.77 3.54 4.19
N LEU A 70 -15.89 2.37 3.56
CA LEU A 70 -17.11 1.55 3.59
C LEU A 70 -17.53 1.22 5.02
N TYR A 71 -16.57 0.86 5.89
CA TYR A 71 -16.85 0.65 7.32
C TYR A 71 -17.34 1.93 8.01
N ILE A 72 -16.69 3.07 7.75
CA ILE A 72 -17.02 4.35 8.41
C ILE A 72 -18.47 4.76 8.12
N ILE A 73 -18.91 4.55 6.87
CA ILE A 73 -20.25 4.87 6.37
C ILE A 73 -21.28 3.85 6.88
N THR A 74 -21.08 2.56 6.57
CA THR A 74 -22.09 1.52 6.83
C THR A 74 -22.11 1.05 8.28
N LYS A 75 -20.99 1.15 9.00
CA LYS A 75 -20.76 0.64 10.37
C LYS A 75 -21.05 -0.87 10.51
N ARG A 76 -21.13 -1.60 9.39
CA ARG A 76 -21.38 -3.05 9.33
C ARG A 76 -20.09 -3.81 9.00
N PHE A 77 -20.10 -5.12 9.21
CA PHE A 77 -19.03 -6.03 8.78
C PHE A 77 -17.61 -5.70 9.30
N PHE A 78 -17.49 -5.12 10.49
CA PHE A 78 -16.20 -4.72 11.06
C PHE A 78 -15.14 -5.83 11.01
N TRP A 79 -15.50 -7.04 11.42
CA TRP A 79 -14.56 -8.18 11.45
C TRP A 79 -14.08 -8.58 10.06
N LEU A 80 -14.99 -8.61 9.07
CA LEU A 80 -14.63 -8.89 7.67
C LEU A 80 -13.66 -7.84 7.14
N ILE A 81 -13.95 -6.56 7.37
CA ILE A 81 -13.11 -5.45 6.92
C ILE A 81 -11.75 -5.47 7.62
N ALA A 82 -11.71 -5.77 8.92
CA ALA A 82 -10.46 -5.90 9.66
C ALA A 82 -9.58 -7.03 9.11
N VAL A 83 -10.17 -8.20 8.81
CA VAL A 83 -9.43 -9.33 8.21
C VAL A 83 -8.89 -8.93 6.83
N LEU A 84 -9.72 -8.32 5.98
CA LEU A 84 -9.29 -7.86 4.65
C LEU A 84 -8.15 -6.84 4.74
N LEU A 85 -8.23 -5.88 5.66
CA LEU A 85 -7.16 -4.89 5.89
C LEU A 85 -5.85 -5.52 6.36
N VAL A 86 -5.90 -6.61 7.13
CA VAL A 86 -4.70 -7.36 7.55
C VAL A 86 -4.15 -8.17 6.37
N VAL A 87 -5.00 -8.84 5.61
CA VAL A 87 -4.59 -9.62 4.43
C VAL A 87 -3.90 -8.72 3.40
N THR A 88 -4.47 -7.56 3.08
CA THR A 88 -3.83 -6.61 2.15
C THR A 88 -2.49 -6.12 2.68
N PHE A 89 -2.33 -5.99 4.00
CA PHE A 89 -1.06 -5.60 4.61
C PHE A 89 0.01 -6.68 4.43
N ILE A 90 -0.35 -7.94 4.63
CA ILE A 90 0.55 -9.09 4.45
C ILE A 90 0.96 -9.24 2.99
N VAL A 91 0.01 -9.15 2.05
CA VAL A 91 0.29 -9.25 0.61
C VAL A 91 1.31 -8.19 0.17
N LEU A 92 1.14 -6.95 0.63
CA LEU A 92 2.09 -5.88 0.37
C LEU A 92 3.47 -6.14 0.98
N ALA A 93 3.54 -6.76 2.17
CA ALA A 93 4.80 -7.10 2.81
C ALA A 93 5.56 -8.20 2.03
N LEU A 94 4.85 -9.23 1.58
CA LEU A 94 5.43 -10.32 0.79
C LEU A 94 5.97 -9.83 -0.56
N LYS A 95 5.23 -8.96 -1.26
CA LYS A 95 5.66 -8.44 -2.56
C LYS A 95 6.92 -7.56 -2.48
N GLY A 96 7.12 -6.87 -1.36
CA GLY A 96 8.34 -6.09 -1.13
C GLY A 96 9.60 -6.97 -1.04
N ASN A 97 9.48 -8.16 -0.47
CA ASN A 97 10.59 -9.12 -0.36
C ASN A 97 10.96 -9.71 -1.73
N ASP A 98 9.96 -10.05 -2.56
CA ASP A 98 10.22 -10.57 -3.91
C ASP A 98 11.07 -9.60 -4.73
N ILE A 99 10.77 -8.31 -4.62
CA ILE A 99 11.44 -7.28 -5.42
C ILE A 99 12.88 -7.05 -4.95
N GLN A 100 13.13 -7.02 -3.64
CA GLN A 100 14.51 -7.00 -3.14
C GLN A 100 15.31 -8.23 -3.59
N TYR A 101 14.67 -9.39 -3.64
CA TYR A 101 15.27 -10.63 -4.14
C TYR A 101 15.59 -10.59 -5.63
N TYR A 102 14.73 -9.98 -6.46
CA TYR A 102 15.02 -9.75 -7.89
C TYR A 102 16.22 -8.80 -8.09
N TYR A 103 16.35 -7.74 -7.27
CA TYR A 103 17.45 -6.79 -7.39
C TYR A 103 18.81 -7.31 -6.88
N THR A 104 18.84 -8.33 -6.03
CA THR A 104 20.11 -8.88 -5.51
C THR A 104 20.76 -9.92 -6.43
N ARG A 105 20.06 -10.37 -7.49
CA ARG A 105 20.55 -11.38 -8.44
C ARG A 105 20.99 -10.84 -9.79
N ILE A 106 20.85 -9.54 -10.03
CA ILE A 106 21.34 -8.82 -11.21
C ILE A 106 22.62 -8.11 -10.80
#